data_AF-A0A1Y3W8K8-F1
#
_entry.id   AF-A0A1Y3W8K8-F1
#
_cell.length_a   1.000
_cell.length_b   1.000
_cell.length_c   1.000
_cell.angle_alpha   90.00
_cell.angle_beta   90.00
_cell.angle_gamma   90.00
#
_symmetry.space_group_name_H-M   'P 1'
#
loop_
_entity.id
_entity.type
_entity.pdbx_description
1 polymer ?
#
loop_
_entity_poly.entity_id
_entity_poly.type
_entity_poly.pdbx_seq_one_letter_code
_entity_poly.pdbx_strand_id
1 'polypeptide(L)'
;MLLKIAGAVLVVSACSALGFGYGRSLNQHLEELRFLRELYQMIRGEIEYTREPFPEVMLEISSRIKEPYASLFVQAHRVFEEQGSLKFPEWFREYASRTLEAYRKEKHLSAEEWEIFLSLGSQTGYLDLKMQTGMLKLSGERWEKWIREAEAEIGPRRRIGNCLGVLGGVFLTILFL
;
A
#
# COMPACT_ATOMS: atom_id res chain seq x y z
N MET A 1 36.11 30.64 12.22
CA MET A 1 34.74 31.19 12.27
C MET A 1 33.90 30.73 11.08
N LEU A 2 34.26 31.06 9.84
CA LEU A 2 33.51 30.66 8.63
C LEU A 2 33.29 29.15 8.47
N LEU A 3 34.33 28.32 8.69
CA LEU A 3 34.22 26.86 8.56
C LEU A 3 33.22 26.24 9.56
N LYS A 4 33.17 26.82 10.77
CA LYS A 4 32.24 26.43 11.84
C LYS A 4 30.80 26.74 11.46
N ILE A 5 30.54 27.94 10.94
CA ILE A 5 29.21 28.36 10.48
C ILE A 5 28.75 27.51 9.29
N ALA A 6 29.65 27.21 8.34
CA ALA A 6 29.33 26.36 7.19
C ALA A 6 28.97 24.92 7.61
N GLY A 7 29.71 24.35 8.58
CA GLY A 7 29.41 23.03 9.15
C GLY A 7 28.07 22.99 9.86
N ALA A 8 27.77 24.00 10.68
CA ALA A 8 26.48 24.14 11.36
C ALA A 8 25.29 24.17 10.39
N VAL A 9 25.40 24.98 9.33
CA VAL A 9 24.36 25.08 8.30
C VAL A 9 24.17 23.74 7.57
N LEU A 10 25.26 23.04 7.23
CA LEU A 10 25.18 21.73 6.59
C LEU A 10 24.46 20.70 7.47
N VAL A 11 24.82 20.59 8.75
CA VAL A 11 24.19 19.63 9.68
C VAL A 11 22.69 19.90 9.84
N VAL A 12 22.30 21.16 10.09
CA VAL A 12 20.88 21.52 10.23
C VAL A 12 20.11 21.26 8.94
N SER A 13 20.68 21.58 7.78
CA SER A 13 20.03 21.34 6.49
C SER A 13 19.82 19.85 6.19
N ALA A 14 20.82 19.01 6.49
CA ALA A 14 20.74 17.56 6.30
C ALA A 14 19.68 16.93 7.21
N CYS A 15 19.65 17.30 8.49
CA CYS A 15 18.64 16.78 9.43
C CYS A 15 17.22 17.28 9.09
N SER A 16 17.10 18.52 8.60
CA SER A 16 15.81 19.04 8.13
C SER A 16 15.33 18.28 6.89
N ALA A 17 16.23 17.97 5.94
CA ALA A 17 15.90 17.19 4.75
C ALA A 17 15.39 15.78 5.09
N LEU A 18 15.94 15.14 6.13
CA LEU A 18 15.43 13.87 6.65
C LEU A 18 14.00 13.99 7.19
N GLY A 19 13.67 15.07 7.90
CA GLY A 19 12.31 15.36 8.36
C GLY A 19 11.30 15.53 7.22
N PHE A 20 11.72 16.20 6.13
CA PHE A 20 10.91 16.31 4.91
C PHE A 20 10.72 14.96 4.20
N GLY A 21 11.74 14.10 4.20
CA GLY A 21 11.68 12.74 3.66
C GLY A 21 10.60 11.89 4.34
N TYR A 22 10.42 12.03 5.65
CA TYR A 22 9.35 11.36 6.40
C TYR A 22 7.95 11.82 5.97
N GLY A 23 7.78 13.10 5.61
CA GLY A 23 6.51 13.57 5.05
C GLY A 23 6.16 12.92 3.70
N ARG A 24 7.17 12.57 2.90
CA ARG A 24 6.99 11.91 1.60
C ARG A 24 6.54 10.45 1.76
N SER A 25 7.11 9.70 2.70
CA SER A 25 6.71 8.31 2.93
C SER A 25 5.26 8.19 3.41
N LEU A 26 4.78 9.12 4.23
CA LEU A 26 3.37 9.15 4.65
C LEU A 26 2.42 9.37 3.46
N ASN A 27 2.79 10.21 2.50
CA ASN A 27 2.00 10.41 1.28
C ASN A 27 2.02 9.17 0.38
N GLN A 28 3.17 8.50 0.24
CA GLN A 28 3.27 7.26 -0.54
C GLN A 28 2.37 6.16 0.01
N HIS A 29 2.29 6.04 1.34
CA HIS A 29 1.39 5.11 1.99
C HIS A 29 -0.08 5.45 1.71
N LEU A 30 -0.48 6.72 1.87
CA LEU A 30 -1.85 7.16 1.59
C LEU A 30 -2.25 6.94 0.12
N GLU A 31 -1.35 7.22 -0.82
CA GLU A 31 -1.56 6.94 -2.25
C GLU A 31 -1.78 5.44 -2.50
N GLU A 32 -1.05 4.57 -1.80
CA GLU A 32 -1.24 3.13 -1.91
C GLU A 32 -2.58 2.66 -1.34
N LEU A 33 -2.99 3.18 -0.18
CA LEU A 33 -4.31 2.87 0.40
C LEU A 33 -5.46 3.28 -0.54
N ARG A 34 -5.37 4.48 -1.13
CA ARG A 34 -6.37 4.98 -2.11
C ARG A 34 -6.43 4.09 -3.35
N PHE A 35 -5.27 3.69 -3.86
CA PHE A 35 -5.18 2.78 -4.99
C PHE A 35 -5.81 1.41 -4.66
N LEU A 36 -5.49 0.81 -3.52
CA LEU A 36 -6.07 -0.47 -3.11
C LEU A 36 -7.59 -0.38 -2.90
N ARG A 37 -8.09 0.71 -2.33
CA ARG A 37 -9.54 0.95 -2.27
C ARG A 37 -10.17 0.97 -3.66
N GLU A 38 -9.59 1.69 -4.62
CA GLU A 38 -10.07 1.76 -6.00
C GLU A 38 -10.01 0.40 -6.70
N LEU A 39 -8.94 -0.36 -6.48
CA LEU A 39 -8.81 -1.73 -6.97
C LEU A 39 -9.98 -2.60 -6.51
N TYR A 40 -10.33 -2.58 -5.22
CA TYR A 40 -11.47 -3.34 -4.70
C TYR A 40 -12.82 -2.87 -5.28
N GLN A 41 -12.97 -1.56 -5.53
CA GLN A 41 -14.17 -1.02 -6.19
C GLN A 41 -14.28 -1.47 -7.64
N MET A 42 -13.17 -1.46 -8.39
CA MET A 42 -13.11 -1.95 -9.76
C MET A 42 -13.46 -3.44 -9.83
N ILE A 43 -12.83 -4.26 -8.99
CA ILE A 43 -13.10 -5.70 -8.91
C ILE A 43 -14.58 -5.97 -8.61
N ARG A 44 -15.15 -5.29 -7.60
CA ARG A 44 -16.56 -5.47 -7.25
C ARG A 44 -17.48 -5.04 -8.39
N GLY A 45 -17.22 -3.89 -9.01
CA GLY A 45 -18.03 -3.38 -10.11
C GLY A 45 -18.00 -4.29 -11.34
N GLU A 46 -16.83 -4.82 -11.67
CA GLU A 46 -16.66 -5.74 -12.80
C GLU A 46 -17.40 -7.07 -12.55
N ILE A 47 -17.29 -7.63 -11.34
CA ILE A 47 -18.03 -8.84 -10.93
C ILE A 47 -19.55 -8.60 -10.97
N GLU A 48 -20.02 -7.44 -10.49
CA GLU A 48 -21.45 -7.09 -10.50
C GLU A 48 -22.00 -6.90 -11.93
N TYR A 49 -21.19 -6.35 -12.83
CA TYR A 49 -21.57 -6.04 -14.21
C TYR A 49 -21.50 -7.26 -15.14
N THR A 50 -20.35 -7.93 -15.19
CA THR A 50 -20.08 -9.04 -16.13
C THR A 50 -20.65 -10.36 -15.64
N ARG A 51 -20.72 -10.56 -14.30
CA ARG A 51 -20.97 -11.85 -13.65
C ARG A 51 -19.98 -12.94 -14.05
N GLU A 52 -18.80 -12.55 -14.51
CA GLU A 52 -17.72 -13.48 -14.84
C GLU A 52 -17.05 -14.03 -13.57
N PRO A 53 -16.41 -15.20 -13.66
CA PRO A 53 -15.60 -15.72 -12.58
C PRO A 53 -14.51 -14.73 -12.15
N PHE A 54 -14.22 -14.70 -10.85
CA PHE A 54 -13.20 -13.82 -10.26
C PHE A 54 -11.84 -13.78 -11.01
N PRO A 55 -11.30 -14.91 -11.49
CA PRO A 55 -10.03 -14.92 -12.23
C PRO A 55 -10.08 -14.21 -13.59
N GLU A 56 -11.24 -14.21 -14.27
CA GLU A 56 -11.44 -13.45 -15.52
C GLU A 56 -11.44 -11.96 -15.22
N VAL A 57 -12.14 -11.57 -14.16
CA VAL A 57 -12.15 -10.18 -13.67
C VAL A 57 -10.73 -9.70 -13.31
N MET A 58 -9.90 -10.57 -12.72
CA MET A 58 -8.50 -10.23 -12.45
C MET A 58 -7.73 -9.95 -13.75
N LEU A 59 -7.90 -10.78 -14.78
CA LEU A 59 -7.25 -10.57 -16.07
C LEU A 59 -7.72 -9.26 -16.73
N GLU A 60 -9.02 -9.01 -16.77
CA GLU A 60 -9.60 -7.78 -17.34
C GLU A 60 -9.04 -6.53 -16.65
N ILE A 61 -9.06 -6.52 -15.31
CA ILE A 61 -8.59 -5.39 -14.50
C ILE A 61 -7.07 -5.22 -14.59
N SER A 62 -6.31 -6.29 -14.85
CA SER A 62 -4.84 -6.21 -14.95
C SER A 62 -4.36 -5.19 -15.99
N SER A 63 -5.13 -4.99 -17.07
CA SER A 63 -4.82 -4.02 -18.12
C SER A 63 -5.03 -2.55 -17.71
N ARG A 64 -5.75 -2.31 -16.60
CA ARG A 64 -6.20 -0.99 -16.14
C ARG A 64 -5.49 -0.51 -14.87
N ILE A 65 -4.65 -1.34 -14.27
CA ILE A 65 -4.02 -1.09 -12.98
C ILE A 65 -2.49 -0.98 -13.11
N LYS A 66 -1.86 -0.35 -12.12
CA LYS A 66 -0.41 -0.15 -12.09
C LYS A 66 0.34 -1.43 -11.70
N GLU A 67 1.61 -1.50 -12.10
CA GLU A 67 2.54 -2.48 -11.54
C GLU A 67 2.83 -2.21 -10.05
N PRO A 68 3.12 -3.24 -9.24
CA PRO A 68 3.28 -4.66 -9.58
C PRO A 68 1.97 -5.48 -9.61
N TYR A 69 0.82 -4.84 -9.36
CA TYR A 69 -0.47 -5.53 -9.22
C TYR A 69 -0.98 -6.09 -10.55
N ALA A 70 -0.73 -5.39 -11.66
CA ALA A 70 -1.07 -5.85 -13.01
C ALA A 70 -0.42 -7.23 -13.28
N SER A 71 0.91 -7.32 -13.14
CA SER A 71 1.64 -8.58 -13.34
C SER A 71 1.18 -9.69 -12.39
N LEU A 72 0.87 -9.36 -11.13
CA LEU A 72 0.31 -10.32 -10.17
C LEU A 72 -1.03 -10.89 -10.68
N PHE A 73 -1.92 -10.04 -11.20
CA PHE A 73 -3.25 -10.44 -11.63
C PHE A 73 -3.22 -11.29 -12.90
N VAL A 74 -2.35 -10.96 -13.86
CA VAL A 74 -2.11 -11.81 -15.04
C VAL A 74 -1.63 -13.20 -14.61
N GLN A 75 -0.66 -13.26 -13.69
CA GLN A 75 -0.13 -14.54 -13.24
C GLN A 75 -1.16 -15.33 -12.42
N ALA A 76 -2.00 -14.63 -11.64
CA ALA A 76 -3.08 -15.25 -10.90
C ALA A 76 -4.10 -15.93 -11.83
N HIS A 77 -4.56 -15.23 -12.87
CA HIS A 77 -5.45 -15.81 -13.87
C HIS A 77 -4.85 -17.09 -14.47
N ARG A 78 -3.58 -17.06 -14.90
CA ARG A 78 -2.90 -18.24 -15.46
C ARG A 78 -2.85 -19.43 -14.49
N VAL A 79 -2.51 -19.20 -13.22
CA VAL A 79 -2.44 -20.31 -12.25
C VAL A 79 -3.81 -20.86 -11.91
N PHE A 80 -4.84 -20.00 -11.91
CA PHE A 80 -6.20 -20.46 -11.72
C PHE A 80 -6.62 -21.44 -12.83
N GLU A 81 -6.34 -21.13 -14.09
CA GLU A 81 -6.62 -22.02 -15.22
C GLU A 81 -5.90 -23.38 -15.10
N GLU A 82 -4.68 -23.39 -14.56
CA GLU A 82 -3.88 -24.61 -14.39
C GLU A 82 -4.30 -25.46 -13.17
N GLN A 83 -4.71 -24.84 -12.05
CA GLN A 83 -4.84 -25.51 -10.75
C GLN A 83 -6.26 -25.49 -10.16
N GLY A 84 -7.16 -24.66 -10.69
CA GLY A 84 -8.52 -24.45 -10.17
C GLY A 84 -8.55 -23.74 -8.81
N SER A 85 -9.76 -23.67 -8.23
CA SER A 85 -10.06 -22.80 -7.08
C SER A 85 -9.52 -23.25 -5.72
N LEU A 86 -9.32 -24.57 -5.49
CA LEU A 86 -9.00 -25.10 -4.16
C LEU A 86 -7.62 -24.67 -3.64
N LYS A 87 -6.61 -24.63 -4.52
CA LYS A 87 -5.22 -24.28 -4.16
C LYS A 87 -4.90 -22.81 -4.42
N PHE A 88 -5.77 -22.12 -5.15
CA PHE A 88 -5.54 -20.75 -5.58
C PHE A 88 -5.35 -19.75 -4.43
N PRO A 89 -6.15 -19.76 -3.33
CA PRO A 89 -5.97 -18.80 -2.25
C PRO A 89 -4.61 -18.92 -1.56
N GLU A 90 -4.13 -20.15 -1.36
CA GLU A 90 -2.81 -20.42 -0.77
C GLU A 90 -1.70 -19.96 -1.71
N TRP A 91 -1.80 -20.31 -3.00
CA TRP A 91 -0.85 -19.86 -4.00
C TRP A 91 -0.79 -18.34 -4.11
N PHE A 92 -1.95 -17.67 -4.16
CA PHE A 92 -2.02 -16.21 -4.27
C PHE A 92 -1.33 -15.55 -3.08
N ARG A 93 -1.60 -16.06 -1.86
CA ARG A 93 -0.95 -15.56 -0.65
C ARG A 93 0.56 -15.72 -0.70
N GLU A 94 1.06 -16.92 -1.03
CA GLU A 94 2.49 -17.21 -1.08
C GLU A 94 3.18 -16.37 -2.17
N TYR A 95 2.61 -16.36 -3.38
CA TYR A 95 3.18 -15.68 -4.52
C TYR A 95 3.21 -14.16 -4.32
N ALA A 96 2.10 -13.56 -3.86
CA ALA A 96 2.05 -12.14 -3.55
C ALA A 96 3.02 -11.77 -2.41
N SER A 97 3.06 -12.56 -1.33
CA SER A 97 4.00 -12.32 -0.23
C SER A 97 5.45 -12.39 -0.69
N ARG A 98 5.79 -13.28 -1.62
CA ARG A 98 7.16 -13.37 -2.14
C ARG A 98 7.50 -12.24 -3.12
N THR A 99 6.59 -11.91 -4.04
CA THR A 99 6.88 -11.00 -5.17
C THR A 99 6.68 -9.54 -4.82
N LEU A 100 5.76 -9.23 -3.90
CA LEU A 100 5.43 -7.86 -3.51
C LEU A 100 6.03 -7.47 -2.14
N GLU A 101 6.83 -8.31 -1.47
CA GLU A 101 7.43 -8.01 -0.14
C GLU A 101 8.19 -6.67 -0.13
N ALA A 102 9.02 -6.44 -1.15
CA ALA A 102 9.80 -5.20 -1.26
C ALA A 102 8.88 -3.99 -1.49
N TYR A 103 7.90 -4.14 -2.38
CA TYR A 103 6.92 -3.10 -2.68
C TYR A 103 6.05 -2.76 -1.46
N ARG A 104 5.59 -3.76 -0.73
CA ARG A 104 4.86 -3.63 0.54
C ARG A 104 5.65 -2.79 1.55
N LYS A 105 6.95 -3.09 1.72
CA LYS A 105 7.85 -2.35 2.62
C LYS A 105 8.05 -0.90 2.17
N GLU A 106 8.23 -0.69 0.87
CA GLU A 106 8.36 0.64 0.27
C GLU A 106 7.10 1.49 0.49
N LYS A 107 5.91 0.90 0.35
CA LYS A 107 4.62 1.58 0.57
C LYS A 107 4.18 1.60 2.03
N HIS A 108 4.99 1.07 2.94
CA HIS A 108 4.73 1.04 4.38
C HIS A 108 3.38 0.41 4.77
N LEU A 109 2.92 -0.60 4.02
CA LEU A 109 1.66 -1.26 4.33
C LEU A 109 1.77 -2.03 5.66
N SER A 110 0.79 -1.81 6.54
CA SER A 110 0.70 -2.51 7.83
C SER A 110 0.44 -4.01 7.64
N ALA A 111 0.58 -4.78 8.72
CA ALA A 111 0.27 -6.20 8.68
C ALA A 111 -1.22 -6.44 8.41
N GLU A 112 -2.10 -5.62 8.98
CA GLU A 112 -3.54 -5.75 8.80
C GLU A 112 -3.99 -5.40 7.38
N GLU A 113 -3.43 -4.32 6.81
CA GLU A 113 -3.66 -3.95 5.41
C GLU A 113 -3.19 -5.04 4.45
N TRP A 114 -2.01 -5.59 4.72
CA TRP A 114 -1.47 -6.66 3.90
C TRP A 114 -2.33 -7.92 3.96
N GLU A 115 -2.82 -8.32 5.12
CA GLU A 115 -3.73 -9.46 5.24
C GLU A 115 -5.06 -9.23 4.51
N ILE A 116 -5.61 -8.02 4.54
CA ILE A 116 -6.80 -7.71 3.73
C ILE A 116 -6.50 -7.88 2.25
N PHE A 117 -5.37 -7.38 1.75
CA PHE A 117 -4.96 -7.59 0.37
C PHE A 117 -4.78 -9.07 0.02
N LEU A 118 -4.09 -9.85 0.86
CA LEU A 118 -3.88 -11.28 0.63
C LEU A 118 -5.19 -12.08 0.63
N SER A 119 -6.18 -11.66 1.43
CA SER A 119 -7.51 -12.28 1.46
C SER A 119 -8.29 -12.16 0.15
N LEU A 120 -7.82 -11.33 -0.80
CA LEU A 120 -8.39 -11.22 -2.14
C LEU A 120 -8.36 -12.56 -2.88
N GLY A 121 -7.31 -13.37 -2.70
CA GLY A 121 -7.22 -14.70 -3.30
C GLY A 121 -8.35 -15.65 -2.87
N SER A 122 -8.89 -15.45 -1.65
CA SER A 122 -10.01 -16.25 -1.14
C SER A 122 -11.34 -15.94 -1.84
N GLN A 123 -11.41 -14.89 -2.67
CA GLN A 123 -12.65 -14.55 -3.39
C GLN A 123 -13.06 -15.62 -4.40
N THR A 124 -12.12 -16.41 -4.93
CA THR A 124 -12.41 -17.54 -5.84
C THR A 124 -13.16 -18.70 -5.16
N GLY A 125 -13.19 -18.74 -3.83
CA GLY A 125 -13.86 -19.78 -3.05
C GLY A 125 -15.36 -19.53 -2.81
N TYR A 126 -15.88 -18.34 -3.15
CA TYR A 126 -17.30 -18.03 -2.97
C TYR A 126 -18.11 -18.45 -4.20
N LEU A 127 -19.14 -19.26 -3.97
CA LEU A 127 -20.11 -19.68 -4.99
C LEU A 127 -21.28 -18.69 -5.12
N ASP A 128 -21.60 -17.97 -4.04
CA ASP A 128 -22.65 -16.94 -4.04
C ASP A 128 -22.05 -15.56 -4.34
N LEU A 129 -22.44 -15.01 -5.50
CA LEU A 129 -22.08 -13.67 -5.95
C LEU A 129 -22.37 -12.61 -4.89
N LYS A 130 -23.50 -12.72 -4.17
CA LYS A 130 -23.89 -11.74 -3.14
C LYS A 130 -22.97 -11.77 -1.94
N MET A 131 -22.49 -12.95 -1.54
CA MET A 131 -21.49 -13.09 -0.49
C MET A 131 -20.15 -12.52 -0.94
N GLN A 132 -19.71 -12.84 -2.16
CA GLN A 132 -18.45 -12.35 -2.73
C GLN A 132 -18.40 -10.82 -2.82
N THR A 133 -19.43 -10.21 -3.40
CA THR A 133 -19.52 -8.73 -3.51
C THR A 133 -19.68 -8.07 -2.15
N GLY A 134 -20.39 -8.71 -1.21
CA GLY A 134 -20.47 -8.29 0.19
C GLY A 134 -19.11 -8.25 0.89
N MET A 135 -18.28 -9.28 0.70
CA MET A 135 -16.93 -9.33 1.28
C MET A 135 -16.02 -8.26 0.65
N LEU A 136 -16.08 -8.07 -0.67
CA LEU A 136 -15.35 -7.00 -1.35
C LEU A 136 -15.77 -5.60 -0.85
N LYS A 137 -17.06 -5.40 -0.59
CA LYS A 137 -17.58 -4.15 -0.01
C LYS A 137 -17.02 -3.91 1.39
N LEU A 138 -17.05 -4.91 2.27
CA LEU A 138 -16.50 -4.82 3.62
C LEU A 138 -15.00 -4.51 3.60
N SER A 139 -14.24 -5.13 2.71
CA SER A 139 -12.82 -4.82 2.53
C SER A 139 -12.61 -3.39 2.04
N GLY A 140 -13.43 -2.91 1.10
CA GLY A 140 -13.45 -1.51 0.67
C GLY A 140 -13.70 -0.51 1.80
N GLU A 141 -14.62 -0.83 2.72
CA GLU A 141 -14.91 -0.01 3.91
C GLU A 141 -13.71 0.04 4.88
N ARG A 142 -12.96 -1.06 5.01
CA ARG A 142 -11.70 -1.09 5.79
C ARG A 142 -10.63 -0.19 5.17
N TRP A 143 -10.44 -0.24 3.86
CA TRP A 143 -9.52 0.67 3.16
C TRP A 143 -9.90 2.14 3.37
N GLU A 144 -11.19 2.48 3.26
CA GLU A 144 -11.68 3.83 3.49
C GLU A 144 -11.50 4.30 4.95
N LYS A 145 -11.51 3.37 5.91
CA LYS A 145 -11.16 3.67 7.30
C LYS A 145 -9.68 4.00 7.44
N TRP A 146 -8.78 3.18 6.90
CA TRP A 146 -7.33 3.43 6.95
C TRP A 146 -6.93 4.70 6.21
N ILE A 147 -7.58 5.02 5.10
CA ILE A 147 -7.39 6.30 4.37
C ILE A 147 -7.68 7.48 5.30
N ARG A 148 -8.83 7.46 5.99
CA ARG A 148 -9.22 8.54 6.91
C ARG A 148 -8.27 8.67 8.09
N GLU A 149 -7.81 7.55 8.64
CA GLU A 149 -6.81 7.53 9.71
C GLU A 149 -5.47 8.11 9.23
N ALA A 150 -4.98 7.67 8.07
CA ALA A 150 -3.75 8.19 7.47
C ALA A 150 -3.85 9.70 7.17
N GLU A 151 -4.96 10.16 6.60
CA GLU A 151 -5.21 11.59 6.33
C GLU A 151 -5.20 12.44 7.60
N ALA A 152 -5.83 11.96 8.68
CA ALA A 152 -5.84 12.65 9.96
C ALA A 152 -4.43 12.72 10.59
N GLU A 153 -3.59 11.72 10.36
CA GLU A 153 -2.26 11.62 10.97
C GLU A 153 -1.14 12.28 10.16
N ILE A 154 -1.30 12.48 8.84
CA ILE A 154 -0.27 13.10 7.99
C ILE A 154 0.16 14.47 8.52
N GLY A 155 -0.79 15.34 8.86
CA GLY A 155 -0.49 16.69 9.36
C GLY A 155 0.34 16.68 10.65
N PRO A 156 -0.15 16.05 11.73
CA PRO A 156 0.58 15.89 12.98
C PRO A 156 1.94 15.22 12.82
N ARG A 157 2.01 14.09 12.09
CA ARG A 157 3.26 13.33 11.91
C ARG A 157 4.29 14.11 11.10
N ARG A 158 3.88 14.83 10.06
CA ARG A 158 4.77 15.72 9.29
C ARG A 158 5.32 16.86 10.14
N ARG A 159 4.48 17.47 10.99
CA ARG A 159 4.92 18.53 11.91
C ARG A 159 5.95 18.00 12.90
N ILE A 160 5.69 16.85 13.51
CA ILE A 160 6.60 16.21 14.47
C ILE A 160 7.93 15.84 13.79
N GLY A 161 7.89 15.24 12.60
CA GLY A 161 9.10 14.88 11.83
C GLY A 161 9.96 16.09 11.47
N ASN A 162 9.34 17.18 11.05
CA ASN A 162 10.04 18.43 10.76
C ASN A 162 10.66 19.05 12.03
N CYS A 163 9.92 19.08 13.15
CA CYS A 163 10.42 19.57 14.42
C CYS A 163 11.61 18.74 14.93
N LEU A 164 11.51 17.40 14.86
CA LEU A 164 12.60 16.50 15.24
C LEU A 164 13.83 16.67 14.34
N GLY A 165 13.65 16.85 13.03
CA GLY A 165 14.75 17.11 12.10
C GLY A 165 15.50 18.40 12.43
N VAL A 166 14.77 19.48 12.69
CA VAL A 166 15.38 20.77 13.05
C VAL A 166 16.05 20.70 14.43
N LEU A 167 15.36 20.21 15.45
CA LEU A 167 15.89 20.11 16.81
C LEU A 167 17.10 19.16 16.89
N GLY A 168 17.05 18.03 16.18
CA GLY A 168 18.17 17.10 16.07
C GLY A 168 19.38 17.74 15.37
N GLY A 169 19.15 18.48 14.29
CA GLY A 169 20.22 19.22 13.60
C GLY A 169 20.87 20.28 14.50
N VAL A 170 20.06 21.03 15.25
CA VAL A 170 20.56 22.01 16.23
C VAL A 170 21.35 21.32 17.35
N PHE A 171 20.85 20.21 17.90
CA PHE A 171 21.54 19.44 18.93
C PHE A 171 22.90 18.92 18.45
N LEU A 172 22.96 18.31 17.27
CA LEU A 172 24.22 17.83 16.68
C LEU A 172 25.19 18.98 16.41
N THR A 173 24.67 20.14 15.99
CA THR A 173 25.47 21.35 15.81
C THR A 173 26.10 21.81 17.12
N ILE A 174 25.37 21.80 18.24
CA ILE A 174 25.91 22.17 19.56
C ILE A 174 26.95 21.15 20.03
N LEU A 175 26.76 19.87 19.74
CA LEU A 175 27.62 18.79 20.24
C LEU A 175 28.98 18.71 19.51
N PHE A 176 29.02 18.95 18.20
CA PHE A 176 30.21 18.75 17.38
C PHE A 176 31.03 20.02 17.07
N LEU A 177 30.58 21.20 17.49
CA LEU A 177 31.03 22.47 16.92
C LEU A 177 31.36 23.54 17.98
#